data_AF-A0A960P7E0-F1
#
_entry.id   AF-A0A960P7E0-F1
#
_cell.length_a   1.000
_cell.length_b   1.000
_cell.length_c   1.000
_cell.angle_alpha   90.00
_cell.angle_beta   90.00
_cell.angle_gamma   90.00
#
_symmetry.space_group_name_H-M   'P 1'
#
loop_
_entity.id
_entity.type
_entity.pdbx_description
1 polymer ?
#
loop_
_entity_poly.entity_id
_entity_poly.type
_entity_poly.pdbx_seq_one_letter_code
_entity_poly.pdbx_strand_id
1 'polypeptide(L)'
;MEGRCAKHPFEAAEDSCRECGNIFCTDCLVYSFGPKKPPFCIACALTAAGVRTTAANVPAKPKKELKKEHRARRRAEKAEARHGAGSMAVDWSVDTDPTEGLTEQDLLLPTEPTAVPATPPPPPPPT
;
A
#
# COMPACT_ATOMS: atom_id res chain seq x y z
N MET A 1 -6.61 5.89 18.35
CA MET A 1 -6.94 6.46 17.03
C MET A 1 -6.31 5.61 15.94
N GLU A 2 -6.85 4.40 15.93
CA GLU A 2 -6.92 3.30 14.96
C GLU A 2 -6.36 3.61 13.57
N GLY A 3 -5.49 2.73 13.07
CA GLY A 3 -4.79 2.76 11.79
C GLY A 3 -5.72 2.81 10.56
N ARG A 4 -6.45 3.92 10.44
CA ARG A 4 -7.37 4.25 9.37
C ARG A 4 -6.88 5.51 8.67
N CYS A 5 -7.20 5.63 7.40
CA CYS A 5 -6.80 6.78 6.62
C CYS A 5 -7.44 8.07 7.15
N ALA A 6 -6.65 9.14 7.28
CA ALA A 6 -7.15 10.44 7.74
C ALA A 6 -8.17 11.09 6.78
N LYS A 7 -8.23 10.66 5.51
CA LYS A 7 -9.24 11.10 4.53
C LYS A 7 -10.40 10.11 4.37
N HIS A 8 -10.09 8.82 4.38
CA HIS A 8 -11.07 7.75 4.17
C HIS A 8 -11.24 6.97 5.49
N PRO A 9 -12.26 7.28 6.30
CA PRO A 9 -12.42 6.68 7.63
C PRO A 9 -12.71 5.18 7.58
N PHE A 10 -13.00 4.60 6.42
CA PHE A 10 -13.25 3.17 6.26
C PHE A 10 -12.04 2.40 5.74
N GLU A 11 -11.02 3.09 5.21
CA GLU A 11 -9.83 2.45 4.65
C GLU A 11 -8.75 2.24 5.70
N ALA A 12 -8.06 1.10 5.61
CA ALA A 12 -6.89 0.83 6.42
C ALA A 12 -5.74 1.77 6.03
N ALA A 13 -5.00 2.25 7.03
CA ALA A 13 -3.79 3.02 6.79
C ALA A 13 -2.59 2.10 6.60
N GLU A 14 -1.80 2.34 5.56
CA GLU A 14 -0.61 1.55 5.25
C GLU A 14 0.68 2.22 5.74
N ASP A 15 0.84 3.51 5.45
CA ASP A 15 2.03 4.28 5.85
C ASP A 15 1.67 5.72 6.23
N SER A 16 2.67 6.42 6.77
CA SER A 16 2.61 7.77 7.27
C SER A 16 3.26 8.77 6.31
N CYS A 17 2.63 9.92 6.14
CA CYS A 17 3.19 11.01 5.35
C CYS A 17 4.43 11.60 6.03
N ARG A 18 5.50 11.79 5.25
CA ARG A 18 6.77 12.37 5.73
C ARG A 18 6.64 13.79 6.31
N GLU A 19 5.74 14.62 5.79
CA GLU A 19 5.68 16.05 6.11
C GLU A 19 4.68 16.37 7.24
N CYS A 20 3.54 15.67 7.29
CA CYS A 20 2.53 15.91 8.32
C CYS A 20 2.46 14.80 9.39
N GLY A 21 3.01 13.60 9.12
CA GLY A 21 3.02 12.47 10.06
C GLY A 21 1.67 11.81 10.31
N ASN A 22 0.69 12.10 9.46
CA ASN A 22 -0.61 11.42 9.48
C ASN A 22 -0.55 10.14 8.63
N ILE A 23 -1.40 9.19 8.98
CA ILE A 23 -1.51 7.87 8.36
C ILE A 23 -2.58 7.90 7.26
N PHE A 24 -2.28 7.28 6.12
CA PHE A 24 -3.13 7.30 4.92
C PHE A 24 -3.19 5.90 4.26
N CYS A 25 -4.23 5.65 3.47
CA CYS A 25 -4.34 4.47 2.62
C CYS A 25 -3.46 4.60 1.35
N THR A 26 -3.28 3.50 0.61
CA THR A 26 -2.59 3.43 -0.70
C THR A 26 -2.91 4.61 -1.60
N ASP A 27 -4.20 4.88 -1.80
CA ASP A 27 -4.70 5.87 -2.76
C ASP A 27 -4.38 7.30 -2.35
N CYS A 28 -4.21 7.54 -1.05
CA CYS A 28 -3.89 8.85 -0.50
C CYS A 28 -2.39 9.11 -0.39
N LEU A 29 -1.55 8.08 -0.61
CA LEU A 29 -0.10 8.15 -0.55
C LEU A 29 0.51 8.30 -1.94
N VAL A 30 1.51 9.18 -2.05
CA VAL A 30 2.23 9.51 -3.27
C VAL A 30 3.71 9.26 -3.06
N TYR A 31 4.27 8.31 -3.82
CA TYR A 31 5.69 7.91 -3.77
C TYR A 31 6.54 8.67 -4.78
N SER A 32 6.63 10.01 -4.64
CA SER A 32 7.31 10.87 -5.62
C SER A 32 8.83 10.64 -5.74
N PHE A 33 9.46 10.01 -4.75
CA PHE A 33 10.91 9.78 -4.74
C PHE A 33 11.31 8.30 -4.74
N GLY A 34 10.37 7.40 -5.10
CA GLY A 34 10.57 5.95 -5.16
C GLY A 34 10.37 5.22 -3.82
N PRO A 35 10.36 3.87 -3.82
CA PRO A 35 9.95 3.04 -2.67
C PRO A 35 10.92 3.12 -1.48
N LYS A 36 12.14 3.63 -1.68
CA LYS A 36 13.14 3.78 -0.61
C LYS A 36 12.94 5.02 0.25
N LYS A 37 12.10 5.97 -0.16
CA LYS A 37 11.86 7.23 0.56
C LYS A 37 10.43 7.25 1.08
N PRO A 38 10.20 7.81 2.29
CA PRO A 38 8.85 7.85 2.86
C PRO A 38 7.91 8.67 1.97
N PRO A 39 6.66 8.21 1.79
CA PRO A 39 5.69 8.85 0.89
C PRO A 39 5.19 10.20 1.42
N PHE A 40 4.54 10.96 0.54
CA PHE A 40 3.74 12.12 0.91
C PHE A 40 2.26 11.80 0.81
N CYS A 41 1.42 12.46 1.60
CA CYS A 41 0.01 12.53 1.27
C CYS A 41 -0.23 13.49 0.11
N ILE A 42 -1.35 13.35 -0.59
CA ILE A 42 -1.72 14.20 -1.74
C ILE A 42 -1.55 15.69 -1.45
N ALA A 43 -2.01 16.18 -0.29
CA ALA A 43 -1.91 17.60 0.06
C ALA A 43 -0.45 18.07 0.20
N CYS A 44 0.40 17.27 0.86
CA CYS A 44 1.82 17.59 1.00
C CYS A 44 2.56 17.46 -0.33
N ALA A 45 2.17 16.50 -1.19
CA ALA A 45 2.73 16.37 -2.54
C ALA A 45 2.41 17.59 -3.40
N LEU A 46 1.15 18.06 -3.38
CA LEU A 46 0.73 19.28 -4.08
C LEU A 46 1.47 20.52 -3.58
N THR A 47 1.62 20.64 -2.26
CA THR A 47 2.37 21.74 -1.65
C THR A 47 3.85 21.71 -2.07
N ALA A 48 4.47 20.52 -2.08
CA ALA A 48 5.84 20.32 -2.54
C ALA A 48 6.01 20.61 -4.04
N ALA A 49 4.95 20.40 -4.84
CA ALA A 49 4.89 20.78 -6.26
C ALA A 49 4.64 22.29 -6.48
N GLY A 50 4.46 23.07 -5.41
CA GLY A 50 4.25 24.52 -5.48
C GLY A 50 2.79 24.95 -5.62
N VAL A 51 1.84 24.01 -5.56
CA VAL A 51 0.40 24.32 -5.55
C VAL A 51 0.01 24.77 -4.15
N ARG A 52 -0.35 26.06 -4.00
CA ARG A 52 -0.84 26.62 -2.73
C ARG A 52 -2.35 26.47 -2.66
N THR A 53 -2.83 25.48 -1.92
CA THR A 53 -4.26 25.34 -1.60
C THR A 53 -4.58 26.11 -0.32
N THR A 54 -5.50 27.07 -0.40
CA THR A 54 -5.98 27.88 0.74
C THR A 54 -6.92 27.12 1.68
N ALA A 55 -7.37 25.92 1.30
CA ALA A 55 -8.30 25.10 2.07
C ALA A 55 -7.58 23.94 2.79
N ALA A 56 -7.65 23.96 4.12
CA ALA A 56 -7.39 22.85 5.05
C ALA A 56 -5.98 22.21 5.02
N ASN A 57 -5.00 22.90 5.61
CA ASN A 57 -3.84 22.20 6.15
C ASN A 57 -4.27 21.47 7.43
N VAL A 58 -4.25 20.14 7.39
CA VAL A 58 -4.28 19.31 8.60
C VAL A 58 -3.11 19.76 9.48
N PRO A 59 -3.28 19.93 10.81
CA PRO A 59 -2.20 20.38 11.68
C PRO A 59 -0.98 19.48 11.52
N ALA A 60 0.09 20.03 10.97
CA ALA A 60 1.34 19.32 10.80
C ALA A 60 1.95 19.10 12.19
N LYS A 61 2.27 17.86 12.53
CA LYS A 61 3.09 17.58 13.72
C LYS A 61 4.42 18.34 13.59
N PRO A 62 5.01 18.81 14.70
CA PRO A 62 6.27 19.56 14.64
C PRO A 62 7.36 18.72 13.97
N LYS A 63 8.09 19.29 13.02
CA LYS A 63 9.16 18.62 12.23
C LYS A 63 10.17 17.84 13.08
N LYS A 64 10.39 18.27 14.33
CA LYS A 64 11.26 17.63 15.32
C LYS A 64 10.73 16.25 15.77
N GLU A 65 9.42 16.10 15.91
CA GLU A 65 8.77 14.82 16.23
C GLU A 65 8.78 13.88 15.05
N LEU A 66 8.46 14.37 13.85
CA LEU A 66 8.52 13.55 12.62
C LEU A 66 9.92 12.97 12.38
N LYS A 67 10.97 13.77 12.59
CA LYS A 67 12.35 13.31 12.50
C LYS A 67 12.69 12.27 13.57
N LYS A 68 12.12 12.40 14.77
CA LYS A 68 12.32 11.45 15.87
C LYS A 68 11.61 10.12 15.57
N GLU A 69 10.37 10.15 15.12
CA GLU A 69 9.59 8.98 14.70
C GLU A 69 10.28 8.23 13.56
N HIS A 70 10.69 8.95 12.50
CA HIS A 70 11.40 8.34 11.37
C HIS A 70 12.76 7.73 11.79
N ARG A 71 13.48 8.36 12.74
CA ARG A 71 14.72 7.79 13.29
C ARG A 71 14.45 6.59 14.18
N ALA A 72 13.34 6.58 14.91
CA ALA A 72 12.91 5.44 15.72
C ALA A 72 12.56 4.25 14.82
N ARG A 73 11.81 4.46 13.73
CA ARG A 73 11.49 3.42 12.75
C ARG A 73 12.75 2.80 12.14
N ARG A 74 13.68 3.62 11.62
CA ARG A 74 14.97 3.11 11.13
C ARG A 74 15.81 2.39 12.17
N ARG A 75 15.71 2.79 13.45
CA ARG A 75 16.43 2.12 14.54
C ARG A 75 15.76 0.79 14.91
N ALA A 76 14.43 0.72 14.86
CA ALA A 76 13.68 -0.53 15.04
C ALA A 76 14.02 -1.51 13.91
N GLU A 77 13.94 -1.09 12.64
CA GLU A 77 14.35 -1.90 11.49
C GLU A 77 15.81 -2.40 11.63
N LYS A 78 16.73 -1.54 12.07
CA LYS A 78 18.14 -1.93 12.27
C LYS A 78 18.35 -2.81 13.50
N ALA A 79 17.54 -2.66 14.55
CA ALA A 79 17.56 -3.51 15.72
C ALA A 79 17.00 -4.89 15.36
N GLU A 80 15.87 -4.97 14.66
CA GLU A 80 15.31 -6.21 14.13
C GLU A 80 16.28 -6.89 13.16
N ALA A 81 16.99 -6.16 12.30
CA ALA A 81 18.04 -6.74 11.45
C ALA A 81 19.24 -7.28 12.27
N ARG A 82 19.52 -6.72 13.44
CA ARG A 82 20.58 -7.21 14.35
C ARG A 82 20.11 -8.38 15.22
N HIS A 83 18.84 -8.40 15.62
CA HIS A 83 18.22 -9.49 16.36
C HIS A 83 17.82 -10.66 15.44
N GLY A 84 17.62 -10.42 14.14
CA GLY A 84 17.42 -11.41 13.09
C GLY A 84 18.70 -12.07 12.59
N ALA A 85 19.88 -11.64 13.06
CA ALA A 85 21.14 -12.35 12.81
C ALA A 85 21.24 -13.70 13.57
N GLY A 86 20.19 -14.09 14.31
CA GLY A 86 20.08 -15.39 14.98
C GLY A 86 18.75 -16.13 14.76
N SER A 87 17.85 -15.64 13.90
CA SER A 87 16.62 -16.37 13.55
C SER A 87 16.85 -17.15 12.26
N MET A 88 16.63 -18.46 12.33
CA MET A 88 16.69 -19.40 11.21
C MET A 88 16.19 -18.78 9.91
N ALA A 89 17.03 -18.79 8.87
CA ALA A 89 16.58 -18.58 7.52
C ALA A 89 15.54 -19.67 7.22
N VAL A 90 14.27 -19.29 7.19
CA VAL A 90 13.27 -20.09 6.47
C VAL A 90 13.58 -19.86 5.01
N ASP A 91 14.34 -20.80 4.46
CA ASP A 91 14.62 -20.93 3.05
C ASP A 91 13.29 -21.21 2.34
N TRP A 92 12.68 -20.17 1.77
CA TRP A 92 11.58 -20.30 0.82
C TRP A 92 12.13 -20.76 -0.52
N SER A 93 12.82 -21.90 -0.54
CA SER A 93 13.07 -22.63 -1.78
C SER A 93 11.75 -23.21 -2.26
N VAL A 94 11.11 -22.47 -3.17
CA VAL A 94 10.25 -23.05 -4.20
C VAL A 94 11.19 -23.74 -5.20
N ASP A 95 11.76 -24.87 -4.80
CA ASP A 95 12.49 -25.80 -5.68
C ASP A 95 11.70 -27.11 -5.88
N THR A 96 10.42 -27.12 -5.54
CA THR A 96 9.49 -28.13 -6.05
C THR A 96 8.70 -27.51 -7.19
N ASP A 97 9.11 -27.85 -8.40
CA ASP A 97 8.30 -27.66 -9.60
C ASP A 97 6.99 -28.43 -9.38
N PRO A 98 5.82 -27.76 -9.30
CA PRO A 98 4.54 -28.41 -8.97
C PRO A 98 4.03 -29.34 -10.08
N THR A 99 4.85 -29.60 -11.09
CA THR A 99 4.52 -30.32 -12.32
C THR A 99 5.10 -31.74 -12.37
N GLU A 100 5.94 -32.15 -11.41
CA GLU A 100 6.37 -33.56 -11.31
C GLU A 100 5.22 -34.44 -10.79
N GLY A 101 4.38 -34.90 -11.72
CA GLY A 101 3.35 -35.89 -11.44
C GLY A 101 2.04 -35.74 -12.24
N LEU A 102 1.84 -34.63 -12.96
CA LEU A 102 0.68 -34.48 -13.85
C LEU A 102 0.94 -35.19 -15.17
N THR A 103 0.12 -36.19 -15.49
CA THR A 103 0.08 -36.77 -16.83
C THR A 103 -0.55 -35.77 -17.80
N GLU A 104 -0.17 -35.88 -19.07
CA GLU A 104 -0.69 -35.14 -20.23
C GLU A 104 -2.23 -35.04 -20.33
N GLN A 105 -2.97 -35.86 -19.58
CA GLN A 105 -4.44 -35.90 -19.54
C GLN A 105 -5.06 -34.86 -18.59
N ASP A 106 -4.34 -34.36 -17.57
CA ASP A 106 -4.83 -33.30 -16.65
C ASP A 106 -4.62 -31.87 -17.20
N LEU A 107 -3.73 -31.71 -18.19
CA LEU A 107 -3.46 -30.43 -18.86
C LEU A 107 -4.44 -30.09 -19.99
N LEU A 108 -5.36 -31.01 -20.32
CA LEU A 108 -6.45 -30.75 -21.25
C LEU A 108 -7.59 -30.05 -20.51
N LEU A 109 -7.61 -28.71 -20.54
CA LEU A 109 -8.79 -27.94 -20.15
C LEU A 109 -10.00 -28.43 -20.96
N PRO A 110 -11.15 -28.72 -20.31
CA PRO A 110 -12.42 -28.87 -21.02
C PRO A 110 -12.72 -27.59 -21.78
N THR A 111 -12.62 -27.63 -23.11
CA THR A 111 -13.08 -26.57 -24.00
C THR A 111 -14.61 -26.62 -24.06
N GLU A 112 -15.27 -26.25 -22.97
CA GLU A 112 -16.71 -25.99 -22.99
C GLU A 112 -16.93 -24.48 -22.88
N PRO A 113 -17.43 -23.82 -23.94
CA PRO A 113 -17.75 -22.40 -23.89
C PRO A 113 -18.92 -22.22 -22.92
N THR A 114 -18.60 -21.86 -21.68
CA THR A 114 -19.62 -21.44 -20.72
C THR A 114 -20.18 -20.11 -21.21
N ALA A 115 -21.35 -20.19 -21.84
CA ALA A 115 -22.11 -19.03 -22.28
C ALA A 115 -22.35 -18.10 -21.09
N VAL A 116 -21.70 -16.94 -21.10
CA VAL A 116 -21.95 -15.88 -20.12
C VAL A 116 -23.35 -15.32 -20.43
N PRO A 117 -24.33 -15.40 -19.52
CA PRO A 117 -25.61 -14.74 -19.74
C PRO A 117 -25.40 -13.23 -19.81
N ALA A 118 -25.83 -12.63 -20.90
CA ALA A 118 -25.74 -11.19 -21.15
C ALA A 118 -26.39 -10.40 -20.00
N THR A 119 -25.61 -9.50 -19.39
CA THR A 119 -26.12 -8.49 -18.46
C THR A 119 -27.13 -7.58 -19.17
N PRO A 120 -28.36 -7.39 -18.66
CA PRO A 120 -29.33 -6.49 -19.26
C PRO A 120 -28.87 -5.03 -19.17
N PRO A 121 -29.20 -4.18 -20.17
CA PRO A 121 -28.81 -2.78 -20.18
C PRO A 121 -29.52 -1.98 -19.07
N PRO A 122 -28.89 -0.89 -18.57
CA PRO A 122 -29.46 -0.06 -17.51
C PRO A 122 -30.71 0.70 -18.01
N PRO A 123 -31.68 0.95 -17.11
CA PRO A 123 -32.90 1.69 -17.46
C PRO A 123 -32.60 3.16 -17.77
N PRO A 124 -33.41 3.81 -18.64
CA PRO A 124 -33.25 5.23 -18.97
C PRO A 124 -33.63 6.14 -17.78
N PRO A 125 -33.06 7.35 -17.71
CA PRO A 125 -33.35 8.30 -16.65
C PRO A 125 -34.79 8.83 -16.73
N PRO A 126 -35.41 9.21 -15.59
CA PRO A 126 -36.75 9.80 -15.58
C PRO A 126 -36.74 11.21 -16.19
N THR A 127 -37.74 11.50 -17.03
CA THR A 127 -38.08 12.83 -17.57
C THR A 127 -38.91 13.64 -16.59
#